data_AF-A0A8B6D5S8-F1
#
_entry.id   AF-A0A8B6D5S8-F1
#
_cell.length_a   1.000
_cell.length_b   1.000
_cell.length_c   1.000
_cell.angle_alpha   90.00
_cell.angle_beta   90.00
_cell.angle_gamma   90.00
#
_symmetry.space_group_name_H-M   'P 1'
#
loop_
_entity.id
_entity.type
_entity.pdbx_description
1 polymer ?
#
loop_
_entity_poly.entity_id
_entity_poly.type
_entity_poly.pdbx_seq_one_letter_code
_entity_poly.pdbx_strand_id
1 'polypeptide(L)'
;MREHNRIADILHKINLHWNGERIYKETRKLLTGIYQHIVFTEFLPALLGDELTSQFGLLPKPVGFNTLYNDNVDAGTRNAFGAAAFRIGHTFIGSLIGSSDMNFNEMHNIPLENEFFNPRTIYDRKNFGVEGILRWMLNQFQSQSDRFLTPTVRNRLFQTRPGNGFDLGALNIQRGRDHGLPSYNSFRRHCGLQPAWTFIAGPTGLVDHDKGAALSLQKIYKHPDDIDLFPGGLSETPHKGSLVGPTFGCLIGLQFLMYKTGDRFYYENKFPQTGFTSEQLNIIKQQSLSSLLCRNTDIHSVQPKAFVSPLPGL
;
A
#
# COMPACT_ATOMS: atom_id res chain seq x y z
N MET A 1 -1.48 -10.62 14.30
CA MET A 1 -2.00 -11.57 15.31
C MET A 1 -0.88 -12.09 16.22
N ARG A 2 0.18 -12.75 15.71
CA ARG A 2 1.35 -13.17 16.52
C ARG A 2 1.91 -12.04 17.41
N GLU A 3 2.13 -10.86 16.84
CA GLU A 3 2.65 -9.71 17.60
C GLU A 3 1.68 -9.21 18.68
N HIS A 4 0.37 -9.29 18.44
CA HIS A 4 -0.63 -8.91 19.45
C HIS A 4 -0.49 -9.82 20.67
N ASN A 5 -0.51 -11.15 20.47
CA ASN A 5 -0.39 -12.10 21.58
C ASN A 5 0.94 -11.96 22.31
N ARG A 6 2.05 -11.78 21.57
CA ARG A 6 3.38 -11.54 22.16
C ARG A 6 3.39 -10.32 23.08
N ILE A 7 2.83 -9.19 22.63
CA ILE A 7 2.74 -7.97 23.45
C ILE A 7 1.77 -8.19 24.63
N ALA A 8 0.63 -8.82 24.42
CA ALA A 8 -0.35 -9.09 25.45
C ALA A 8 0.23 -9.95 26.59
N ASP A 9 0.98 -11.01 26.25
CA ASP A 9 1.65 -11.89 27.21
C ASP A 9 2.69 -11.11 28.05
N ILE A 10 3.44 -10.21 27.41
CA ILE A 10 4.40 -9.35 28.10
C ILE A 10 3.67 -8.40 29.05
N LEU A 11 2.65 -7.68 28.55
CA LEU A 11 1.87 -6.73 29.34
C LEU A 11 1.19 -7.39 30.53
N HIS A 12 0.67 -8.61 30.37
CA HIS A 12 0.09 -9.40 31.45
C HIS A 12 1.13 -9.72 32.54
N LYS A 13 2.32 -10.18 32.14
CA LYS A 13 3.42 -10.53 33.07
C LYS A 13 3.91 -9.34 33.89
N ILE A 14 4.01 -8.15 33.28
CA ILE A 14 4.48 -6.95 33.99
C ILE A 14 3.37 -6.19 34.72
N ASN A 15 2.09 -6.44 34.39
CA ASN A 15 0.93 -5.81 35.03
C ASN A 15 -0.08 -6.87 35.50
N LEU A 16 0.28 -7.64 36.53
CA LEU A 16 -0.59 -8.70 37.08
C LEU A 16 -1.96 -8.22 37.58
N HIS A 17 -2.10 -6.91 37.83
CA HIS A 17 -3.34 -6.27 38.26
C HIS A 17 -4.27 -5.88 37.09
N TRP A 18 -3.82 -5.98 35.84
CA TRP A 18 -4.66 -5.67 34.67
C TRP A 18 -5.58 -6.83 34.32
N ASN A 19 -6.85 -6.52 34.04
CA ASN A 19 -7.78 -7.48 33.48
C ASN A 19 -7.57 -7.68 31.97
N GLY A 20 -8.23 -8.69 31.40
CA GLY A 20 -8.09 -9.02 29.98
C GLY A 20 -8.48 -7.89 29.03
N GLU A 21 -9.51 -7.12 29.36
CA GLU A 21 -9.95 -5.97 28.57
C GLU A 21 -8.89 -4.87 28.48
N ARG A 22 -8.24 -4.56 29.62
CA ARG A 22 -7.15 -3.59 29.68
C ARG A 22 -5.95 -4.07 28.86
N ILE A 23 -5.56 -5.34 29.01
CA ILE A 23 -4.46 -5.94 28.23
C ILE A 23 -4.76 -5.86 26.73
N TYR A 24 -5.96 -6.23 26.31
CA TYR A 24 -6.38 -6.17 24.90
C TYR A 24 -6.30 -4.73 24.35
N LYS A 25 -6.88 -3.76 25.06
CA LYS A 25 -6.91 -2.35 24.62
C LYS A 25 -5.53 -1.74 24.53
N GLU A 26 -4.66 -1.96 25.52
CA GLU A 26 -3.30 -1.42 25.52
C GLU A 26 -2.43 -2.09 24.45
N THR A 27 -2.57 -3.41 24.28
CA THR A 27 -1.91 -4.16 23.20
C THR A 27 -2.33 -3.64 21.83
N ARG A 28 -3.64 -3.48 21.60
CA ARG A 28 -4.20 -2.95 20.35
C ARG A 28 -3.70 -1.54 20.08
N LYS A 29 -3.67 -0.67 21.10
CA LYS A 29 -3.16 0.70 20.99
C LYS A 29 -1.70 0.69 20.56
N LEU A 30 -0.83 -0.05 21.25
CA LEU A 30 0.59 -0.14 20.91
C LEU A 30 0.80 -0.67 19.49
N LEU A 31 0.16 -1.79 19.14
CA LEU A 31 0.30 -2.38 17.80
C LEU A 31 -0.20 -1.44 16.69
N THR A 32 -1.25 -0.66 16.95
CA THR A 32 -1.74 0.37 16.02
C THR A 32 -0.70 1.47 15.82
N GLY A 33 -0.04 1.92 16.90
CA GLY A 33 1.03 2.91 16.80
C GLY A 33 2.24 2.40 16.00
N ILE A 34 2.63 1.14 16.19
CA ILE A 34 3.68 0.47 15.41
C ILE A 34 3.28 0.40 13.93
N TYR A 35 2.06 -0.01 13.64
CA TYR A 35 1.54 -0.09 12.27
C TYR A 35 1.52 1.28 11.59
N GLN A 36 0.98 2.32 12.25
CA GLN A 36 1.00 3.68 11.73
C GLN A 36 2.42 4.16 11.48
N HIS A 37 3.36 3.92 12.41
CA HIS A 37 4.75 4.30 12.23
C HIS A 37 5.34 3.71 10.94
N ILE A 38 5.26 2.38 10.77
CA ILE A 38 5.79 1.67 9.59
C ILE A 38 5.13 2.15 8.29
N VAL A 39 3.80 2.37 8.30
CA VAL A 39 3.09 2.89 7.12
C VAL A 39 3.68 4.24 6.69
N PHE A 40 3.88 5.16 7.64
CA PHE A 40 4.32 6.51 7.33
C PHE A 40 5.84 6.66 7.13
N THR A 41 6.67 5.77 7.68
CA THR A 41 8.14 5.82 7.52
C THR A 41 8.71 4.88 6.47
N GLU A 42 8.01 3.80 6.12
CA GLU A 42 8.53 2.80 5.17
C GLU A 42 7.63 2.65 3.94
N PHE A 43 6.34 2.38 4.14
CA PHE A 43 5.44 2.08 3.01
C PHE A 43 5.17 3.30 2.13
N LEU A 44 4.82 4.46 2.72
CA LEU A 44 4.51 5.66 1.95
C LEU A 44 5.71 6.19 1.15
N PRO A 45 6.94 6.28 1.72
CA PRO A 45 8.13 6.60 0.93
C PRO A 45 8.38 5.61 -0.21
N ALA A 46 8.17 4.30 0.01
CA ALA A 46 8.34 3.30 -1.04
C ALA A 46 7.31 3.43 -2.18
N LEU A 47 6.08 3.88 -1.87
CA LEU A 47 5.01 4.05 -2.84
C LEU A 47 5.06 5.41 -3.57
N LEU A 48 5.17 6.50 -2.81
CA LEU A 48 5.07 7.87 -3.30
C LEU A 48 6.43 8.48 -3.66
N GLY A 49 7.53 7.90 -3.18
CA GLY A 49 8.86 8.51 -3.23
C GLY A 49 9.04 9.58 -2.14
N ASP A 50 10.30 9.91 -1.86
CA ASP A 50 10.67 10.84 -0.79
C ASP A 50 10.13 12.26 -1.02
N GLU A 51 10.11 12.70 -2.28
CA GLU A 51 9.67 14.06 -2.67
C GLU A 51 8.19 14.29 -2.35
N LEU A 52 7.29 13.45 -2.90
CA LEU A 52 5.85 13.58 -2.65
C LEU A 52 5.53 13.33 -1.17
N THR A 53 6.17 12.35 -0.53
CA THR A 53 5.95 12.07 0.89
C THR A 53 6.29 13.28 1.77
N SER A 54 7.38 13.98 1.42
CA SER A 54 7.79 15.21 2.11
C SER A 54 6.89 16.40 1.78
N GLN A 55 6.51 16.58 0.51
CA GLN A 55 5.63 17.65 0.05
C GLN A 55 4.27 17.63 0.77
N PHE A 56 3.70 16.44 0.98
CA PHE A 56 2.46 16.26 1.72
C PHE A 56 2.64 16.23 3.25
N GLY A 57 3.87 16.38 3.77
CA GLY A 57 4.13 16.36 5.22
C GLY A 57 3.83 15.02 5.90
N LEU A 58 3.94 13.91 5.16
CA LEU A 58 3.52 12.59 5.62
C LEU A 58 4.56 11.97 6.56
N LEU A 59 5.84 12.30 6.39
CA LEU A 59 6.91 11.79 7.27
C LEU A 59 6.66 12.18 8.74
N PRO A 60 6.74 11.23 9.68
CA PRO A 60 6.76 11.52 11.10
C PRO A 60 8.04 12.23 11.54
N LYS A 61 8.04 12.83 12.74
CA LYS A 61 9.29 13.38 13.29
C LYS A 61 10.24 12.24 13.66
N PRO A 62 11.56 12.37 13.48
CA PRO A 62 12.52 11.38 13.96
C PRO A 62 12.47 11.19 15.49
N VAL A 63 12.25 12.27 16.24
CA VAL A 63 12.23 12.28 17.71
C VAL A 63 11.05 13.10 18.24
N GLY A 64 10.50 12.67 19.37
CA GLY A 64 9.48 13.43 20.11
C GLY A 64 8.10 13.42 19.46
N PHE A 65 7.19 14.23 20.00
CA PHE A 65 5.79 14.29 19.55
C PHE A 65 5.59 15.23 18.36
N ASN A 66 4.50 15.00 17.65
CA ASN A 66 4.04 15.84 16.56
C ASN A 66 2.51 15.87 16.56
N THR A 67 1.92 16.72 17.40
CA THR A 67 0.46 16.87 17.44
C THR A 67 0.01 17.73 16.27
N LEU A 68 -0.56 17.09 15.25
CA LEU A 68 -1.13 17.75 14.07
C LEU A 68 -2.65 17.59 13.98
N TYR A 69 -3.27 16.97 14.98
CA TYR A 69 -4.70 16.71 14.99
C TYR A 69 -5.51 17.99 14.82
N ASN A 70 -6.45 17.97 13.88
CA ASN A 70 -7.43 19.01 13.63
C ASN A 70 -8.81 18.36 13.52
N ASP A 71 -9.72 18.73 14.41
CA ASP A 71 -11.08 18.21 14.49
C ASP A 71 -11.98 18.65 13.32
N ASN A 72 -11.56 19.66 12.55
CA ASN A 72 -12.23 20.09 11.32
C ASN A 72 -11.82 19.25 10.09
N VAL A 73 -10.83 18.35 10.23
CA VAL A 73 -10.42 17.46 9.14
C VAL A 73 -11.27 16.20 9.16
N ASP A 74 -12.03 15.99 8.08
CA ASP A 74 -12.73 14.75 7.82
C ASP A 74 -11.73 13.65 7.40
N ALA A 75 -11.46 12.72 8.33
CA ALA A 75 -10.60 11.56 8.13
C ALA A 75 -11.25 10.43 7.31
N GLY A 76 -12.47 10.63 6.80
CA GLY A 76 -13.17 9.66 5.96
C GLY A 76 -12.39 9.30 4.69
N THR A 77 -12.44 8.03 4.30
CA THR A 77 -11.88 7.58 3.03
C THR A 77 -12.67 8.18 1.87
N ARG A 78 -12.01 8.97 1.02
CA ARG A 78 -12.62 9.53 -0.18
C ARG A 78 -12.93 8.43 -1.17
N ASN A 79 -14.08 8.54 -1.84
CA ASN A 79 -14.54 7.55 -2.81
C ASN A 79 -13.48 7.30 -3.91
N ALA A 80 -12.91 8.36 -4.47
CA ALA A 80 -11.86 8.26 -5.50
C ALA A 80 -10.60 7.51 -5.03
N PHE A 81 -10.24 7.62 -3.75
CA PHE A 81 -9.12 6.88 -3.17
C PHE A 81 -9.39 5.37 -3.15
N GLY A 82 -10.52 4.94 -2.58
CA GLY A 82 -10.84 3.51 -2.44
C GLY A 82 -11.32 2.82 -3.71
N ALA A 83 -12.05 3.55 -4.57
CA ALA A 83 -12.61 2.99 -5.79
C ALA A 83 -11.63 3.02 -6.98
N ALA A 84 -10.59 3.87 -6.94
CA ALA A 84 -9.63 3.98 -8.04
C ALA A 84 -8.16 4.13 -7.59
N ALA A 85 -7.76 5.23 -6.94
CA ALA A 85 -6.35 5.58 -6.82
C ALA A 85 -5.52 4.54 -6.03
N PHE A 86 -6.03 4.05 -4.90
CA PHE A 86 -5.32 3.06 -4.09
C PHE A 86 -5.42 1.63 -4.64
N ARG A 87 -6.08 1.44 -5.79
CA ARG A 87 -6.07 0.17 -6.55
C ARG A 87 -4.87 0.06 -7.49
N ILE A 88 -3.98 1.05 -7.49
CA ILE A 88 -2.68 0.99 -8.17
C ILE A 88 -1.90 -0.28 -7.80
N GLY A 89 -2.06 -0.77 -6.57
CA GLY A 89 -1.43 -2.02 -6.12
C GLY A 89 -1.78 -3.25 -6.96
N HIS A 90 -2.83 -3.23 -7.77
CA HIS A 90 -3.14 -4.32 -8.69
C HIS A 90 -2.10 -4.51 -9.80
N THR A 91 -1.32 -3.49 -10.15
CA THR A 91 -0.24 -3.61 -11.14
C THR A 91 1.03 -4.20 -10.55
N PHE A 92 1.19 -4.14 -9.23
CA PHE A 92 2.33 -4.71 -8.52
C PHE A 92 2.22 -6.24 -8.39
N ILE A 93 1.03 -6.81 -8.65
CA ILE A 93 0.73 -8.23 -8.49
C ILE A 93 1.46 -9.05 -9.56
N GLY A 94 2.44 -9.85 -9.11
CA GLY A 94 3.10 -10.86 -9.93
C GLY A 94 2.21 -12.06 -10.30
N SER A 95 2.67 -12.84 -11.28
CA SER A 95 1.93 -14.03 -11.76
C SER A 95 2.15 -15.27 -10.90
N LEU A 96 3.09 -15.22 -9.94
CA LEU A 96 3.49 -16.36 -9.12
C LEU A 96 3.45 -15.98 -7.63
N ILE A 97 3.27 -16.99 -6.80
CA ILE A 97 3.62 -16.97 -5.38
C ILE A 97 4.52 -18.18 -5.11
N GLY A 98 5.53 -18.01 -4.27
CA GLY A 98 6.51 -19.05 -4.04
C GLY A 98 6.96 -19.15 -2.58
N SER A 99 7.98 -19.97 -2.39
CA SER A 99 8.69 -20.14 -1.13
C SER A 99 10.20 -20.20 -1.37
N SER A 100 10.95 -19.80 -0.36
CA SER A 100 12.41 -19.96 -0.33
C SER A 100 12.83 -20.90 0.80
N ASP A 101 14.11 -21.27 0.85
CA ASP A 101 14.80 -21.96 1.95
C ASP A 101 15.49 -20.97 2.91
N MET A 102 16.08 -21.45 4.01
CA MET A 102 16.67 -20.59 5.05
C MET A 102 17.82 -19.71 4.53
N ASN A 103 18.38 -20.04 3.37
CA ASN A 103 19.42 -19.29 2.68
C ASN A 103 18.84 -18.39 1.56
N PHE A 104 17.52 -18.19 1.53
CA PHE A 104 16.79 -17.43 0.51
C PHE A 104 16.85 -18.02 -0.91
N ASN A 105 17.26 -19.28 -1.07
CA ASN A 105 17.15 -19.96 -2.36
C ASN A 105 15.68 -20.29 -2.64
N GLU A 106 15.19 -19.96 -3.82
CA GLU A 106 13.84 -20.30 -4.24
C GLU A 106 13.65 -21.82 -4.30
N MET A 107 12.55 -22.31 -3.73
CA MET A 107 12.25 -23.74 -3.64
C MET A 107 11.10 -24.12 -4.58
N HIS A 108 9.98 -23.43 -4.44
CA HIS A 108 8.74 -23.75 -5.15
C HIS A 108 8.05 -22.47 -5.61
N ASN A 109 7.39 -22.54 -6.77
CA ASN A 109 6.49 -21.51 -7.27
C ASN A 109 5.18 -22.14 -7.69
N ILE A 110 4.09 -21.39 -7.48
CA ILE A 110 2.75 -21.74 -7.91
C ILE A 110 2.19 -20.54 -8.70
N PRO A 111 1.51 -20.77 -9.84
CA PRO A 111 0.71 -19.73 -10.47
C PRO A 111 -0.28 -19.11 -9.48
N LEU A 112 -0.24 -17.79 -9.32
CA LEU A 112 -1.03 -17.09 -8.31
C LEU A 112 -2.54 -17.30 -8.51
N GLU A 113 -3.01 -17.53 -9.74
CA GLU A 113 -4.41 -17.89 -10.03
C GLU A 113 -4.90 -19.13 -9.27
N ASN A 114 -4.01 -20.04 -8.90
CA ASN A 114 -4.35 -21.26 -8.15
C ASN A 114 -4.44 -21.02 -6.63
N GLU A 115 -4.00 -19.85 -6.16
CA GLU A 115 -3.79 -19.57 -4.74
C GLU A 115 -4.83 -18.61 -4.16
N PHE A 116 -5.74 -18.08 -5.00
CA PHE A 116 -6.86 -17.32 -4.50
C PHE A 116 -7.77 -18.17 -3.59
N PHE A 117 -7.93 -17.74 -2.34
CA PHE A 117 -8.70 -18.44 -1.31
C PHE A 117 -8.19 -19.85 -0.96
N ASN A 118 -6.94 -20.20 -1.30
CA ASN A 118 -6.35 -21.48 -0.96
C ASN A 118 -5.50 -21.38 0.33
N PRO A 119 -5.92 -21.96 1.46
CA PRO A 119 -5.13 -21.90 2.68
C PRO A 119 -4.05 -23.01 2.74
N ARG A 120 -4.05 -24.00 1.84
CA ARG A 120 -3.22 -25.21 1.96
C ARG A 120 -1.73 -24.89 1.97
N THR A 121 -1.30 -23.96 1.12
CA THR A 121 0.09 -23.54 0.97
C THR A 121 0.66 -22.96 2.27
N ILE A 122 -0.17 -22.25 3.04
CA ILE A 122 0.23 -21.74 4.36
C ILE A 122 0.41 -22.87 5.38
N TYR A 123 -0.36 -23.96 5.28
CA TYR A 123 -0.28 -25.11 6.18
C TYR A 123 0.80 -26.13 5.80
N ASP A 124 1.30 -26.11 4.56
CA ASP A 124 2.41 -26.94 4.12
C ASP A 124 3.74 -26.39 4.63
N ARG A 125 4.03 -26.65 5.91
CA ARG A 125 5.26 -26.18 6.58
C ARG A 125 6.55 -26.73 5.97
N LYS A 126 6.49 -27.81 5.18
CA LYS A 126 7.68 -28.43 4.61
C LYS A 126 8.11 -27.73 3.32
N ASN A 127 7.16 -27.41 2.45
CA ASN A 127 7.47 -26.85 1.13
C ASN A 127 7.21 -25.35 1.05
N PHE A 128 6.27 -24.81 1.83
CA PHE A 128 5.91 -23.39 1.80
C PHE A 128 5.92 -22.80 3.20
N GLY A 129 4.83 -22.96 3.94
CA GLY A 129 4.65 -22.38 5.26
C GLY A 129 4.67 -20.85 5.24
N VAL A 130 4.38 -20.24 6.39
CA VAL A 130 4.43 -18.77 6.51
C VAL A 130 5.85 -18.26 6.27
N GLU A 131 6.84 -18.93 6.87
CA GLU A 131 8.23 -18.52 6.87
C GLU A 131 8.88 -18.65 5.49
N GLY A 132 8.55 -19.70 4.72
CA GLY A 132 9.07 -19.88 3.36
C GLY A 132 8.49 -18.85 2.39
N ILE A 133 7.19 -18.58 2.47
CA ILE A 133 6.52 -17.54 1.68
C ILE A 133 7.07 -16.16 2.02
N LEU A 134 7.24 -15.82 3.31
CA LEU A 134 7.78 -14.52 3.71
C LEU A 134 9.23 -14.34 3.24
N ARG A 135 10.08 -15.37 3.30
CA ARG A 135 11.44 -15.32 2.75
C ARG A 135 11.44 -15.08 1.25
N TRP A 136 10.53 -15.72 0.52
CA TRP A 136 10.32 -15.47 -0.91
C TRP A 136 9.88 -14.02 -1.16
N MET A 137 8.86 -13.53 -0.46
CA MET A 137 8.38 -12.14 -0.60
C MET A 137 9.45 -11.08 -0.31
N LEU A 138 10.37 -11.36 0.62
CA LEU A 138 11.48 -10.46 0.95
C LEU A 138 12.57 -10.40 -0.14
N ASN A 139 12.64 -11.40 -1.04
CA ASN A 139 13.68 -11.50 -2.06
C ASN A 139 13.16 -11.30 -3.49
N GLN A 140 11.85 -11.21 -3.68
CA GLN A 140 11.23 -11.07 -4.99
C GLN A 140 10.87 -9.64 -5.30
N PHE A 141 11.00 -9.29 -6.57
CA PHE A 141 10.53 -8.00 -7.08
C PHE A 141 9.03 -8.06 -7.34
N GLN A 142 8.35 -6.95 -7.05
CA GLN A 142 6.99 -6.76 -7.54
C GLN A 142 6.97 -6.67 -9.07
N SER A 143 5.78 -6.83 -9.67
CA SER A 143 5.60 -6.45 -11.07
C SER A 143 5.81 -4.95 -11.26
N GLN A 144 6.18 -4.55 -12.49
CA GLN A 144 6.44 -3.14 -12.80
C GLN A 144 5.21 -2.29 -12.51
N SER A 145 5.43 -1.09 -11.97
CA SER A 145 4.38 -0.08 -11.90
C SER A 145 4.19 0.52 -13.28
N ASP A 146 3.36 -0.14 -14.09
CA ASP A 146 2.99 0.31 -15.42
C ASP A 146 1.48 0.22 -15.62
N ARG A 147 1.04 0.53 -16.85
CA ARG A 147 -0.38 0.52 -17.22
C ARG A 147 -0.98 -0.87 -17.46
N PHE A 148 -0.23 -1.94 -17.20
CA PHE A 148 -0.63 -3.30 -17.48
C PHE A 148 -0.95 -4.08 -16.19
N LEU A 149 -1.72 -5.14 -16.40
CA LEU A 149 -2.07 -6.10 -15.36
C LEU A 149 -1.67 -7.47 -15.87
N THR A 150 -1.10 -8.29 -15.00
CA THR A 150 -0.71 -9.66 -15.36
C THR A 150 -1.95 -10.45 -15.80
N PRO A 151 -1.82 -11.39 -16.76
CA PRO A 151 -2.95 -12.23 -17.19
C PRO A 151 -3.64 -12.98 -16.04
N THR A 152 -2.91 -13.23 -14.94
CA THR A 152 -3.44 -13.85 -13.72
C THR A 152 -4.61 -13.05 -13.13
N VAL A 153 -4.47 -11.74 -12.95
CA VAL A 153 -5.57 -10.90 -12.42
C VAL A 153 -6.42 -10.28 -13.52
N ARG A 154 -5.93 -10.18 -14.75
CA ARG A 154 -6.67 -9.63 -15.89
C ARG A 154 -7.61 -10.63 -16.57
N ASN A 155 -7.28 -11.92 -16.61
CA ASN A 155 -8.12 -12.89 -17.33
C ASN A 155 -8.56 -14.07 -16.44
N ARG A 156 -7.88 -14.30 -15.31
CA ARG A 156 -8.01 -15.51 -14.51
C ARG A 156 -8.30 -15.22 -13.03
N LEU A 157 -8.77 -14.01 -12.71
CA LEU A 157 -9.12 -13.66 -11.34
C LEU A 157 -10.22 -14.60 -10.83
N PHE A 158 -9.95 -15.30 -9.73
CA PHE A 158 -10.87 -16.26 -9.09
C PHE A 158 -11.37 -17.36 -10.03
N GLN A 159 -10.57 -17.73 -11.02
CA GLN A 159 -10.92 -18.77 -11.96
C GLN A 159 -11.05 -20.13 -11.25
N THR A 160 -12.20 -20.78 -11.39
CA THR A 160 -12.44 -22.14 -10.86
C THR A 160 -12.51 -23.19 -11.97
N ARG A 161 -12.73 -22.77 -13.23
CA ARG A 161 -12.73 -23.62 -14.43
C ARG A 161 -12.16 -22.87 -15.63
N PRO A 162 -11.58 -23.54 -16.64
CA PRO A 162 -11.15 -22.88 -17.87
C PRO A 162 -12.24 -21.97 -18.46
N GLY A 163 -11.91 -20.70 -18.69
CA GLY A 163 -12.81 -19.70 -19.29
C GLY A 163 -13.73 -18.92 -18.34
N ASN A 164 -13.76 -19.17 -17.03
CA ASN A 164 -14.64 -18.45 -16.09
C ASN A 164 -13.96 -17.41 -15.19
N GLY A 165 -12.73 -17.00 -15.52
CA GLY A 165 -12.02 -15.97 -14.76
C GLY A 165 -12.62 -14.59 -14.97
N PHE A 166 -12.46 -13.72 -13.97
CA PHE A 166 -12.81 -12.31 -14.08
C PHE A 166 -11.60 -11.46 -14.54
N ASP A 167 -11.91 -10.27 -15.06
CA ASP A 167 -10.92 -9.23 -15.36
C ASP A 167 -10.93 -8.16 -14.28
N LEU A 168 -9.90 -8.14 -13.43
CA LEU A 168 -9.78 -7.17 -12.35
C LEU A 168 -9.69 -5.72 -12.86
N GLY A 169 -9.04 -5.49 -14.00
CA GLY A 169 -8.95 -4.17 -14.62
C GLY A 169 -10.30 -3.68 -15.09
N ALA A 170 -11.05 -4.53 -15.79
CA ALA A 170 -12.42 -4.23 -16.21
C ALA A 170 -13.34 -3.99 -15.01
N LEU A 171 -13.22 -4.79 -13.95
CA LEU A 171 -13.96 -4.60 -12.70
C LEU A 171 -13.62 -3.26 -12.04
N ASN A 172 -12.36 -2.80 -12.05
CA ASN A 172 -11.97 -1.50 -11.50
C ASN A 172 -12.59 -0.35 -12.30
N ILE A 173 -12.56 -0.41 -13.63
CA ILE A 173 -13.20 0.58 -14.51
C ILE A 173 -14.70 0.63 -14.23
N GLN A 174 -15.36 -0.53 -14.26
CA GLN A 174 -16.80 -0.61 -14.04
C GLN A 174 -17.19 -0.16 -12.63
N ARG A 175 -16.36 -0.46 -11.61
CA ARG A 175 -16.57 0.02 -10.24
C ARG A 175 -16.43 1.52 -10.12
N GLY A 176 -15.49 2.13 -10.83
CA GLY A 176 -15.38 3.59 -10.88
C GLY A 176 -16.65 4.26 -11.40
N ARG A 177 -17.25 3.68 -12.45
CA ARG A 177 -18.53 4.14 -13.03
C ARG A 177 -19.72 3.92 -12.10
N ASP A 178 -19.81 2.74 -11.50
CA ASP A 178 -20.81 2.38 -10.48
C ASP A 178 -20.79 3.37 -9.29
N HIS A 179 -19.59 3.75 -8.87
CA HIS A 179 -19.38 4.73 -7.79
C HIS A 179 -19.59 6.19 -8.21
N GLY A 180 -19.94 6.45 -9.48
CA GLY A 180 -20.14 7.79 -10.01
C GLY A 180 -18.88 8.66 -9.94
N LEU A 181 -17.69 8.07 -10.09
CA LEU A 181 -16.45 8.84 -10.06
C LEU A 181 -16.41 9.83 -11.23
N PRO A 182 -16.05 11.10 -10.98
CA PRO A 182 -15.76 12.06 -12.05
C PRO A 182 -14.64 11.60 -12.98
N SER A 183 -14.53 12.28 -14.12
CA SER A 183 -13.49 12.00 -15.10
C SER A 183 -12.08 12.21 -14.56
N TYR A 184 -11.11 11.56 -15.19
CA TYR A 184 -9.69 11.76 -14.95
C TYR A 184 -9.29 13.25 -14.93
N ASN A 185 -9.72 14.03 -15.92
CA ASN A 185 -9.46 15.47 -15.97
C ASN A 185 -10.06 16.25 -14.79
N SER A 186 -11.19 15.81 -14.23
CA SER A 186 -11.76 16.43 -13.02
C SER A 186 -10.82 16.30 -11.83
N PHE A 187 -10.16 15.15 -11.69
CA PHE A 187 -9.17 14.92 -10.64
C PHE A 187 -7.83 15.61 -10.92
N ARG A 188 -7.42 15.71 -12.20
CA ARG A 188 -6.27 16.57 -12.55
C ARG A 188 -6.50 18.01 -12.09
N ARG A 189 -7.65 18.59 -12.40
CA ARG A 189 -8.01 19.95 -11.95
C ARG A 189 -8.05 20.05 -10.41
N HIS A 190 -8.63 19.06 -9.73
CA HIS A 190 -8.64 19.00 -8.26
C HIS A 190 -7.22 19.03 -7.67
N CYS A 191 -6.27 18.35 -8.32
CA CYS A 191 -4.87 18.30 -7.92
C CYS A 191 -4.04 19.49 -8.43
N GLY A 192 -4.65 20.51 -9.05
CA GLY A 192 -3.93 21.65 -9.63
C GLY A 192 -3.10 21.29 -10.86
N LEU A 193 -3.33 20.13 -11.46
CA LEU A 193 -2.64 19.65 -12.66
C LEU A 193 -3.35 20.13 -13.92
N GLN A 194 -2.60 20.31 -15.00
CA GLN A 194 -3.15 20.72 -16.30
C GLN A 194 -4.04 19.61 -16.88
N PRO A 195 -5.34 19.85 -17.15
CA PRO A 195 -6.18 18.86 -17.82
C PRO A 195 -5.72 18.61 -19.26
N ALA A 196 -6.01 17.43 -19.79
CA ALA A 196 -5.76 17.09 -21.17
C ALA A 196 -6.92 17.54 -22.06
N TRP A 197 -6.65 18.32 -23.11
CA TRP A 197 -7.65 18.74 -24.11
C TRP A 197 -7.59 17.89 -25.39
N THR A 198 -6.46 17.22 -25.60
CA THR A 198 -6.24 16.30 -26.70
C THR A 198 -5.60 15.01 -26.20
N PHE A 199 -5.62 13.96 -27.01
CA PHE A 199 -4.88 12.73 -26.73
C PHE A 199 -3.40 12.81 -27.13
N ILE A 200 -2.85 13.99 -27.40
CA ILE A 200 -1.41 14.13 -27.69
C ILE A 200 -0.63 13.95 -26.39
N ALA A 201 0.39 13.10 -26.40
CA ALA A 201 1.36 13.02 -25.30
C ALA A 201 2.24 14.29 -25.33
N GLY A 202 1.99 15.21 -24.41
CA GLY A 202 2.74 16.47 -24.31
C GLY A 202 1.89 17.68 -23.92
N PRO A 203 2.38 18.91 -24.18
CA PRO A 203 1.70 20.14 -23.84
C PRO A 203 0.26 20.17 -24.37
N THR A 204 -0.69 20.68 -23.58
CA THR A 204 -2.14 20.74 -23.87
C THR A 204 -2.89 19.42 -23.95
N GLY A 205 -2.19 18.26 -23.91
CA GLY A 205 -2.80 16.94 -23.93
C GLY A 205 -2.48 16.12 -22.69
N LEU A 206 -2.24 14.83 -22.89
CA LEU A 206 -1.87 13.87 -21.86
C LEU A 206 -0.38 14.03 -21.50
N VAL A 207 -0.06 15.14 -20.81
CA VAL A 207 1.32 15.58 -20.55
C VAL A 207 2.14 14.60 -19.71
N ASP A 208 1.49 13.82 -18.85
CA ASP A 208 2.14 12.85 -17.97
C ASP A 208 2.11 11.43 -18.55
N HIS A 209 1.71 11.25 -19.80
CA HIS A 209 1.60 9.95 -20.45
C HIS A 209 2.67 9.78 -21.52
N ASP A 210 3.20 8.56 -21.65
CA ASP A 210 4.00 8.22 -22.83
C ASP A 210 3.12 8.17 -24.10
N LYS A 211 3.74 8.25 -25.28
CA LYS A 211 3.03 8.23 -26.57
C LYS A 211 2.15 6.98 -26.75
N GLY A 212 2.59 5.82 -26.27
CA GLY A 212 1.83 4.59 -26.33
C GLY A 212 0.63 4.59 -25.40
N ALA A 213 0.75 5.14 -24.19
CA ALA A 213 -0.35 5.36 -23.25
C ALA A 213 -1.43 6.25 -23.85
N ALA A 214 -1.02 7.41 -24.36
CA ALA A 214 -1.88 8.37 -25.03
C ALA A 214 -2.64 7.76 -26.23
N LEU A 215 -1.94 7.03 -27.12
CA LEU A 215 -2.56 6.34 -28.26
C LEU A 215 -3.55 5.25 -27.83
N SER A 216 -3.26 4.50 -26.77
CA SER A 216 -4.18 3.48 -26.27
C SER A 216 -5.47 4.10 -25.73
N LEU A 217 -5.37 5.22 -25.01
CA LEU A 217 -6.54 5.96 -24.51
C LEU A 217 -7.36 6.54 -25.66
N GLN A 218 -6.70 7.12 -26.68
CA GLN A 218 -7.36 7.68 -27.87
C GLN A 218 -8.21 6.64 -28.63
N LYS A 219 -7.76 5.38 -28.68
CA LYS A 219 -8.48 4.30 -29.37
C LYS A 219 -9.81 3.94 -28.70
N ILE A 220 -9.96 4.24 -27.41
CA ILE A 220 -11.08 3.77 -26.59
C ILE A 220 -12.04 4.91 -26.25
N TYR A 221 -11.50 6.08 -25.88
CA TYR A 221 -12.29 7.23 -25.44
C TYR A 221 -12.51 8.24 -26.57
N LYS A 222 -13.70 8.83 -26.65
CA LYS A 222 -14.03 9.82 -27.69
C LYS A 222 -13.40 11.18 -27.38
N HIS A 223 -13.34 11.55 -26.11
CA HIS A 223 -12.71 12.78 -25.63
C HIS A 223 -11.89 12.52 -24.36
N PRO A 224 -10.81 13.28 -24.06
CA PRO A 224 -10.03 13.11 -22.82
C PRO A 224 -10.84 13.27 -21.53
N ASP A 225 -11.92 14.08 -21.55
CA ASP A 225 -12.85 14.18 -20.41
C ASP A 225 -13.72 12.93 -20.21
N ASP A 226 -13.72 11.96 -21.14
CA ASP A 226 -14.42 10.67 -20.96
C ASP A 226 -13.55 9.63 -20.26
N ILE A 227 -12.25 9.90 -20.05
CA ILE A 227 -11.31 8.94 -19.47
C ILE A 227 -11.72 8.66 -18.01
N ASP A 228 -11.97 7.39 -17.68
CA ASP A 228 -12.21 6.94 -16.32
C ASP A 228 -10.96 7.17 -15.45
N LEU A 229 -11.14 7.57 -14.17
CA LEU A 229 -10.01 7.88 -13.28
C LEU A 229 -8.98 6.74 -13.18
N PHE A 230 -9.43 5.49 -13.09
CA PHE A 230 -8.53 4.35 -12.91
C PHE A 230 -7.53 4.21 -14.07
N PRO A 231 -7.94 3.97 -15.34
CA PRO A 231 -7.01 3.86 -16.46
C PRO A 231 -6.27 5.19 -16.75
N GLY A 232 -6.90 6.34 -16.51
CA GLY A 232 -6.25 7.64 -16.68
C GLY A 232 -5.05 7.83 -15.77
N GLY A 233 -5.25 7.69 -14.45
CA GLY A 233 -4.17 7.83 -13.47
C GLY A 233 -3.17 6.68 -13.49
N LEU A 234 -3.63 5.46 -13.82
CA LEU A 234 -2.75 4.29 -13.92
C LEU A 234 -1.74 4.40 -15.07
N SER A 235 -2.10 5.10 -16.14
CA SER A 235 -1.27 5.22 -17.35
C SER A 235 -0.32 6.42 -17.33
N GLU A 236 -0.34 7.22 -16.27
CA GLU A 236 0.65 8.26 -16.05
C GLU A 236 2.04 7.66 -15.80
N THR A 237 3.06 8.37 -16.26
CA THR A 237 4.47 8.07 -15.98
C THR A 237 4.74 8.35 -14.51
N PRO A 238 5.28 7.39 -13.75
CA PRO A 238 5.61 7.61 -12.35
C PRO A 238 6.62 8.76 -12.17
N HIS A 239 6.48 9.50 -11.06
CA HIS A 239 7.52 10.45 -10.65
C HIS A 239 8.84 9.73 -10.36
N LYS A 240 9.96 10.43 -10.50
CA LYS A 240 11.29 9.87 -10.18
C LYS A 240 11.31 9.40 -8.72
N GLY A 241 11.59 8.11 -8.51
CA GLY A 241 11.62 7.49 -7.18
C GLY A 241 10.23 7.17 -6.60
N SER A 242 9.16 7.40 -7.36
CA SER A 242 7.78 7.05 -7.01
C SER A 242 7.31 5.86 -7.84
N LEU A 243 6.34 5.11 -7.32
CA LEU A 243 5.63 4.10 -8.10
C LEU A 243 4.35 4.65 -8.72
N VAL A 244 4.01 5.93 -8.51
CA VAL A 244 2.74 6.51 -8.98
C VAL A 244 2.97 7.78 -9.79
N GLY A 245 2.08 8.01 -10.76
CA GLY A 245 2.02 9.26 -11.50
C GLY A 245 1.41 10.42 -10.69
N PRO A 246 1.45 11.65 -11.22
CA PRO A 246 1.05 12.86 -10.48
C PRO A 246 -0.37 12.84 -9.91
N THR A 247 -1.36 12.33 -10.66
CA THR A 247 -2.76 12.34 -10.20
C THR A 247 -2.95 11.36 -9.05
N PHE A 248 -2.46 10.13 -9.17
CA PHE A 248 -2.54 9.16 -8.07
C PHE A 248 -1.66 9.56 -6.88
N GLY A 249 -0.48 10.12 -7.12
CA GLY A 249 0.38 10.68 -6.08
C GLY A 249 -0.33 11.74 -5.24
N CYS A 250 -1.02 12.67 -5.91
CA CYS A 250 -1.84 13.68 -5.25
C CYS A 250 -2.99 13.07 -4.43
N LEU A 251 -3.81 12.20 -5.04
CA LEU A 251 -4.99 11.63 -4.36
C LEU A 251 -4.60 10.74 -3.17
N ILE A 252 -3.53 9.96 -3.30
CA ILE A 252 -3.01 9.12 -2.22
C ILE A 252 -2.40 10.01 -1.12
N GLY A 253 -1.56 10.98 -1.49
CA GLY A 253 -0.93 11.90 -0.54
C GLY A 253 -1.95 12.70 0.28
N LEU A 254 -2.96 13.27 -0.37
CA LEU A 254 -4.07 13.96 0.30
C LEU A 254 -4.83 13.04 1.25
N GLN A 255 -5.12 11.80 0.84
CA GLN A 255 -5.84 10.86 1.71
C GLN A 255 -5.05 10.50 2.97
N PHE A 256 -3.75 10.21 2.83
CA PHE A 256 -2.90 9.90 3.99
C PHE A 256 -2.67 11.11 4.88
N LEU A 257 -2.63 12.32 4.33
CA LEU A 257 -2.61 13.56 5.11
C LEU A 257 -3.90 13.69 5.95
N MET A 258 -5.07 13.42 5.37
CA MET A 258 -6.35 13.42 6.10
C MET A 258 -6.38 12.35 7.20
N TYR A 259 -5.89 11.13 6.93
CA TYR A 259 -5.78 10.11 7.98
C TYR A 259 -4.84 10.53 9.11
N LYS A 260 -3.72 11.18 8.79
CA LYS A 260 -2.74 11.64 9.79
C LYS A 260 -3.28 12.77 10.67
N THR A 261 -3.90 13.77 10.04
CA THR A 261 -4.30 15.02 10.71
C THR A 261 -5.73 14.99 11.26
N GLY A 262 -6.61 14.14 10.73
CA GLY A 262 -7.96 13.95 11.26
C GLY A 262 -8.07 12.83 12.32
N ASP A 263 -6.99 12.09 12.60
CA ASP A 263 -6.98 11.04 13.61
C ASP A 263 -6.49 11.56 14.97
N ARG A 264 -7.42 11.71 15.92
CA ARG A 264 -7.11 12.07 17.32
C ARG A 264 -6.21 11.06 18.02
N PHE A 265 -6.19 9.80 17.56
CA PHE A 265 -5.38 8.71 18.08
C PHE A 265 -4.10 8.47 17.27
N TYR A 266 -3.76 9.34 16.30
CA TYR A 266 -2.50 9.24 15.57
C TYR A 266 -1.32 9.20 16.55
N TYR A 267 -0.41 8.25 16.35
CA TYR A 267 0.54 7.82 17.37
C TYR A 267 1.52 8.93 17.83
N GLU A 268 1.75 9.99 17.05
CA GLU A 268 2.59 11.12 17.44
C GLU A 268 1.86 12.21 18.26
N ASN A 269 0.54 12.13 18.40
CA ASN A 269 -0.23 13.13 19.14
C ASN A 269 0.06 13.05 20.65
N LYS A 270 0.36 14.21 21.24
CA LYS A 270 0.56 14.36 22.68
C LYS A 270 -0.74 14.75 23.39
N PHE A 271 -1.65 13.79 23.55
CA PHE A 271 -2.88 13.97 24.32
C PHE A 271 -2.85 13.20 25.65
N PRO A 272 -3.30 13.80 26.78
CA PRO A 272 -3.22 13.15 28.09
C PRO A 272 -3.91 11.78 28.17
N GLN A 273 -5.02 11.59 27.46
CA GLN A 273 -5.83 10.37 27.56
C GLN A 273 -5.54 9.35 26.44
N THR A 274 -5.20 9.83 25.24
CA THR A 274 -5.09 8.98 24.05
C THR A 274 -3.67 8.85 23.52
N GLY A 275 -2.79 9.80 23.85
CA GLY A 275 -1.38 9.78 23.44
C GLY A 275 -0.57 8.69 24.15
N PHE A 276 0.63 8.46 23.64
CA PHE A 276 1.66 7.66 24.31
C PHE A 276 2.51 8.53 25.24
N THR A 277 3.20 7.92 26.21
CA THR A 277 4.29 8.61 26.91
C THR A 277 5.49 8.79 25.99
N SER A 278 6.45 9.64 26.37
CA SER A 278 7.67 9.86 25.59
C SER A 278 8.46 8.56 25.39
N GLU A 279 8.53 7.74 26.43
CA GLU A 279 9.24 6.45 26.43
C GLU A 279 8.54 5.46 25.49
N GLN A 280 7.21 5.36 25.59
CA GLN A 280 6.42 4.51 24.70
C GLN A 280 6.56 4.92 23.24
N LEU A 281 6.49 6.23 22.96
CA LEU A 281 6.64 6.76 21.60
C LEU A 281 8.04 6.47 21.05
N ASN A 282 9.10 6.60 21.86
CA ASN A 282 10.46 6.28 21.45
C ASN A 282 10.60 4.80 21.06
N ILE A 283 9.96 3.88 21.79
CA ILE A 283 9.95 2.46 21.42
C ILE A 283 9.20 2.23 20.11
N ILE A 284 8.05 2.90 19.89
CA ILE A 284 7.31 2.81 18.62
C ILE A 284 8.17 3.28 17.44
N LYS A 285 8.91 4.38 17.62
CA LYS A 285 9.77 4.96 16.58
C LYS A 285 11.03 4.14 16.24
N GLN A 286 11.31 3.10 17.01
CA GLN A 286 12.38 2.13 16.73
C GLN A 286 11.86 0.92 15.94
N GLN A 287 10.56 0.83 15.69
CA GLN A 287 9.97 -0.32 15.04
C GLN A 287 10.09 -0.23 13.52
N SER A 288 10.26 -1.39 12.91
CA SER A 288 10.31 -1.57 11.45
C SER A 288 9.54 -2.82 11.04
N LEU A 289 9.16 -2.94 9.76
CA LEU A 289 8.54 -4.18 9.28
C LEU A 289 9.49 -5.37 9.46
N SER A 290 10.78 -5.19 9.20
CA SER A 290 11.80 -6.22 9.38
C SER A 290 11.92 -6.68 10.84
N SER A 291 11.94 -5.74 11.80
CA SER A 291 11.98 -6.11 13.22
C SER A 291 10.71 -6.84 13.68
N LEU A 292 9.56 -6.57 13.06
CA LEU A 292 8.31 -7.32 13.30
C LEU A 292 8.41 -8.75 12.80
N LEU A 293 9.00 -8.95 11.62
CA LEU A 293 9.22 -10.28 11.05
C LEU A 293 10.15 -11.11 11.94
N CYS A 294 11.31 -10.57 12.33
CA CYS A 294 12.29 -11.28 13.15
C CYS A 294 11.75 -11.80 14.49
N ARG A 295 10.83 -11.06 15.14
CA ARG A 295 10.29 -11.45 16.46
C ARG A 295 9.02 -12.29 16.41
N ASN A 296 8.44 -12.49 15.22
CA ASN A 296 7.18 -13.23 15.03
C ASN A 296 7.30 -14.42 14.09
N THR A 297 8.51 -14.70 13.58
CA THR A 297 8.78 -15.76 12.61
C THR A 297 10.15 -16.37 12.90
N ASP A 298 10.42 -17.56 12.36
CA ASP A 298 11.74 -18.21 12.46
C ASP A 298 12.73 -17.71 11.39
N ILE A 299 12.53 -16.49 10.88
CA ILE A 299 13.44 -15.86 9.91
C ILE A 299 14.56 -15.13 10.66
N HIS A 300 15.77 -15.69 10.59
CA HIS A 300 16.92 -15.19 11.34
C HIS A 300 17.66 -14.01 10.70
N SER A 301 17.47 -13.78 9.40
CA SER A 301 18.10 -12.68 8.66
C SER A 301 17.06 -12.00 7.76
N VAL A 302 16.95 -10.68 7.87
CA VAL A 302 16.04 -9.84 7.07
C VAL A 302 16.74 -8.52 6.77
N GLN A 303 16.56 -7.99 5.56
CA GLN A 303 17.07 -6.68 5.19
C GLN A 303 16.44 -5.56 6.05
N PRO A 304 17.15 -4.45 6.34
CA PRO A 304 16.61 -3.39 7.18
C PRO A 304 15.33 -2.72 6.64
N LYS A 305 15.21 -2.59 5.32
CA LYS A 305 14.06 -1.98 4.63
C LYS A 305 13.28 -3.04 3.86
N ALA A 306 12.26 -3.63 4.46
CA ALA A 306 11.50 -4.74 3.87
C ALA A 306 10.75 -4.38 2.57
N PHE A 307 10.44 -3.11 2.33
CA PHE A 307 9.75 -2.65 1.11
C PHE A 307 10.69 -2.31 -0.04
N VAL A 308 12.01 -2.32 0.17
CA VAL A 308 13.00 -1.93 -0.84
C VAL A 308 13.92 -3.11 -1.14
N SER A 309 14.19 -3.34 -2.42
CA SER A 309 15.13 -4.38 -2.81
C SER A 309 16.52 -4.07 -2.25
N PRO A 310 17.20 -5.06 -1.62
CA PRO A 310 18.57 -4.89 -1.14
C PRO A 310 19.60 -4.86 -2.27
N LEU A 311 19.20 -5.17 -3.52
CA LEU A 311 20.06 -5.15 -4.70
C LEU A 311 19.88 -3.82 -5.45
N PRO A 312 20.83 -2.87 -5.36
CA PRO A 312 20.75 -1.64 -6.14
C PRO A 312 20.99 -1.92 -7.63
N GLY A 313 20.08 -1.47 -8.50
CA GLY A 313 20.33 -1.36 -9.93
C GLY A 313 19.80 -2.48 -10.84
N LEU A 314 18.80 -3.23 -10.41
CA LEU A 314 17.95 -4.05 -11.31
C LEU A 314 16.55 -3.43 -11.41
#